data_AF-A0A7C4C547-F1
#
_entry.id   AF-A0A7C4C547-F1
#
_cell.length_a   1.000
_cell.length_b   1.000
_cell.length_c   1.000
_cell.angle_alpha   90.00
_cell.angle_beta   90.00
_cell.angle_gamma   90.00
#
_symmetry.space_group_name_H-M   'P 1'
#
loop_
_entity.id
_entity.type
_entity.pdbx_description
1 polymer ?
#
loop_
_entity_poly.entity_id
_entity_poly.type
_entity_poly.pdbx_seq_one_letter_code
_entity_poly.pdbx_strand_id
1 'polypeptide(L)'
;MALLKTLQPLITGVGLTRPQASAAGIQIVMKPVPWSKKPAYPRNLPYTNISPHKGQIETRINFGSVAKKHKGEKGFKEGLPIIAWYIKKEVKGYKAPSALRPEDYPSKARRTFHTMSELEAMIKA
;
A
#
# COMPACT_ATOMS: atom_id res chain seq x y z
N MET A 1 22.55 -17.40 7.57
CA MET A 1 22.46 -16.20 8.45
C MET A 1 23.45 -15.07 8.12
N ALA A 2 24.41 -15.25 7.19
CA ALA A 2 25.41 -14.21 6.89
C ALA A 2 24.89 -13.01 6.06
N LEU A 3 23.84 -13.21 5.24
CA LEU A 3 23.25 -12.18 4.36
C LEU A 3 22.41 -11.11 5.09
N LEU A 4 21.97 -11.38 6.33
CA LEU A 4 21.21 -10.41 7.12
C LEU A 4 22.09 -9.33 7.76
N LYS A 5 23.37 -9.64 8.01
CA LYS A 5 24.31 -8.70 8.64
C LYS A 5 24.84 -7.63 7.67
N THR A 6 24.89 -7.92 6.37
CA THR A 6 25.37 -6.98 5.34
C THR A 6 24.31 -5.97 4.89
N LEU A 7 23.03 -6.22 5.17
CA LEU A 7 21.94 -5.26 4.94
C LEU A 7 21.60 -4.42 6.17
N GLN A 8 22.18 -4.76 7.32
CA GLN A 8 21.99 -4.05 8.58
C GLN A 8 22.39 -2.56 8.47
N PRO A 9 23.51 -2.17 7.82
CA PRO A 9 23.90 -0.76 7.68
C PRO A 9 22.96 0.06 6.79
N LEU A 10 22.24 -0.57 5.85
CA LEU A 10 21.29 0.09 4.94
C LEU A 10 19.95 0.40 5.61
N ILE A 11 19.65 -0.26 6.74
CA ILE A 11 18.43 -0.06 7.52
C ILE A 11 18.73 0.80 8.76
N THR A 12 19.95 0.75 9.30
CA THR A 12 20.36 1.56 10.47
C THR A 12 20.72 3.01 10.15
N GLY A 13 20.83 3.39 8.87
CA GLY A 13 21.17 4.77 8.48
C GLY A 13 20.05 5.82 8.60
N VAL A 14 18.80 5.43 8.93
CA VAL A 14 17.68 6.39 9.07
C VAL A 14 16.89 6.24 10.38
N GLY A 15 17.20 5.27 11.25
CA GLY A 15 16.58 5.18 12.59
C GLY A 15 15.08 4.88 12.63
N LEU A 16 14.42 4.69 11.48
CA LEU A 16 12.97 4.40 11.41
C LEU A 16 12.72 2.89 11.35
N THR A 17 11.89 2.39 12.26
CA THR A 17 11.33 1.04 12.17
C THR A 17 10.47 0.89 10.91
N ARG A 18 10.26 -0.35 10.43
CA ARG A 18 9.41 -0.61 9.24
C ARG A 18 8.00 0.03 9.34
N PRO A 19 7.30 0.00 10.48
CA PRO A 19 6.04 0.72 10.64
C PRO A 19 6.18 2.23 10.50
N GLN A 20 7.21 2.83 11.11
CA GLN A 20 7.48 4.27 11.02
C GLN A 20 7.82 4.71 9.59
N ALA A 21 8.66 3.94 8.89
CA ALA A 21 8.94 4.18 7.48
C ALA A 21 7.65 4.12 6.62
N SER A 22 6.78 3.15 6.91
CA SER A 22 5.50 3.02 6.19
C SER A 22 4.54 4.17 6.47
N ALA A 23 4.50 4.66 7.72
CA ALA A 23 3.72 5.84 8.10
C ALA A 23 4.24 7.11 7.42
N ALA A 24 5.56 7.22 7.24
CA ALA A 24 6.19 8.29 6.47
C ALA A 24 6.04 8.12 4.93
N GLY A 25 5.31 7.10 4.46
CA GLY A 25 5.09 6.88 3.03
C GLY A 25 6.25 6.19 2.31
N ILE A 26 7.20 5.63 3.04
CA ILE A 26 8.38 4.96 2.47
C ILE A 26 8.24 3.45 2.64
N GLN A 27 8.43 2.71 1.55
CA GLN A 27 8.55 1.26 1.57
C GLN A 27 9.96 0.81 1.21
N ILE A 28 10.56 0.03 2.10
CA ILE A 28 11.85 -0.63 1.83
C ILE A 28 11.56 -1.95 1.12
N VAL A 29 12.00 -2.07 -0.13
CA VAL A 29 11.92 -3.32 -0.91
C VAL A 29 13.28 -4.00 -0.85
N MET A 30 13.29 -5.23 -0.32
CA MET A 30 14.51 -6.04 -0.18
C MET A 30 14.63 -7.16 -1.22
N LYS A 31 13.70 -7.22 -2.18
CA LYS A 31 13.77 -8.18 -3.29
C LYS A 31 14.41 -7.48 -4.49
N PRO A 32 15.57 -7.96 -4.97
CA PRO A 32 16.19 -7.37 -6.15
C PRO A 32 15.26 -7.58 -7.35
N VAL A 33 14.97 -6.49 -8.05
CA VAL A 33 14.28 -6.48 -9.34
C VAL A 33 15.35 -6.50 -10.44
N PRO A 34 15.07 -7.07 -11.63
CA PRO A 34 16.08 -7.25 -12.68
C PRO A 34 16.82 -5.96 -13.09
N TRP A 35 16.18 -4.80 -12.92
CA TRP A 35 16.73 -3.49 -13.25
C TRP A 35 17.48 -2.80 -12.09
N SER A 36 17.38 -3.29 -10.85
CA SER A 36 18.06 -2.70 -9.70
C SER A 36 19.34 -3.46 -9.37
N LYS A 37 20.47 -2.76 -9.44
CA LYS A 37 21.77 -3.28 -8.96
C LYS A 37 21.86 -3.31 -7.42
N LYS A 38 20.95 -2.65 -6.71
CA LYS A 38 20.93 -2.57 -5.24
C LYS A 38 20.10 -3.71 -4.64
N PRO A 39 20.58 -4.36 -3.56
CA PRO A 39 19.86 -5.46 -2.90
C PRO A 39 18.62 -4.98 -2.14
N ALA A 40 18.58 -3.71 -1.77
CA ALA A 40 17.38 -3.05 -1.25
C ALA A 40 17.28 -1.63 -1.79
N TYR A 41 16.06 -1.14 -1.96
CA TYR A 41 15.80 0.23 -2.40
C TYR A 41 14.50 0.77 -1.78
N PRO A 42 14.47 2.07 -1.43
CA PRO A 42 13.24 2.73 -1.02
C PRO A 42 12.34 2.95 -2.24
N ARG A 43 11.03 2.86 -2.03
CA ARG A 43 10.02 3.31 -2.99
C ARG A 43 8.93 4.08 -2.26
N ASN A 44 8.30 5.01 -2.94
CA ASN A 44 7.12 5.69 -2.42
C ASN A 44 5.98 4.68 -2.30
N LEU A 45 5.34 4.67 -1.13
CA LEU A 45 4.07 4.00 -0.94
C LEU A 45 3.00 4.73 -1.76
N PRO A 46 1.98 4.01 -2.25
CA PRO A 46 0.83 4.67 -2.83
C PRO A 46 0.20 5.59 -1.79
N TYR A 47 -0.22 6.79 -2.21
CA TYR A 47 -0.84 7.79 -1.34
C TYR A 47 -2.05 7.24 -0.57
N THR A 48 -2.75 6.28 -1.16
CA THR A 48 -3.90 5.58 -0.56
C THR A 48 -3.54 4.78 0.68
N ASN A 49 -2.27 4.48 0.94
CA ASN A 49 -1.84 3.90 2.21
C ASN A 49 -1.68 4.96 3.32
N ILE A 50 -1.26 6.17 2.97
CA ILE A 50 -0.97 7.26 3.92
C ILE A 50 -2.25 8.01 4.27
N SER A 51 -3.03 8.36 3.25
CA SER A 51 -4.30 9.08 3.37
C SER A 51 -5.40 8.38 2.56
N PRO A 52 -5.91 7.23 3.04
CA PRO A 52 -7.03 6.55 2.39
C PRO A 52 -8.33 7.35 2.55
N HIS A 53 -9.16 7.39 1.51
CA HIS A 53 -10.54 7.86 1.68
C HIS A 53 -11.42 6.77 2.31
N LYS A 54 -12.60 7.15 2.82
CA LYS A 54 -13.51 6.26 3.57
C LYS A 54 -13.81 4.94 2.84
N GLY A 55 -14.20 4.99 1.56
CA GLY A 55 -14.46 3.79 0.76
C GLY A 55 -13.26 2.82 0.62
N GLN A 56 -12.02 3.33 0.60
CA GLN A 56 -10.82 2.48 0.62
C GLN A 56 -10.68 1.76 1.97
N ILE A 57 -10.94 2.45 3.08
CA ILE A 57 -10.91 1.87 4.42
C ILE A 57 -11.98 0.78 4.54
N GLU A 58 -13.21 1.06 4.12
CA GLU A 58 -14.33 0.10 4.13
C GLU A 58 -14.00 -1.16 3.32
N THR A 59 -13.39 -1.00 2.15
CA THR A 59 -12.96 -2.14 1.32
C THR A 59 -11.90 -2.98 2.02
N ARG A 60 -10.92 -2.35 2.69
CA ARG A 60 -9.90 -3.04 3.48
C ARG A 60 -10.51 -3.79 4.66
N ILE A 61 -11.47 -3.18 5.36
CA ILE A 61 -12.19 -3.82 6.46
C ILE A 61 -12.97 -5.04 5.96
N ASN A 62 -13.72 -4.90 4.85
CA ASN A 62 -14.46 -6.02 4.27
C ASN A 62 -13.54 -7.17 3.83
N PHE A 63 -12.41 -6.84 3.19
CA PHE A 63 -11.41 -7.84 2.82
C PHE A 63 -10.85 -8.56 4.04
N GLY A 64 -10.54 -7.82 5.10
CA GLY A 64 -10.03 -8.36 6.37
C GLY A 64 -11.06 -9.17 7.14
N SER A 65 -12.34 -8.79 7.11
CA SER A 65 -13.42 -9.52 7.78
C SER A 65 -13.66 -10.88 7.14
N VAL A 66 -13.69 -10.95 5.81
CA VAL A 66 -13.76 -12.22 5.05
C VAL A 66 -12.54 -13.09 5.38
N ALA A 67 -11.34 -12.52 5.36
CA ALA A 67 -10.13 -13.27 5.70
C ALA A 67 -10.17 -13.81 7.13
N LYS A 68 -10.68 -13.03 8.08
CA LYS A 68 -10.81 -13.41 9.50
C LYS A 68 -11.85 -14.52 9.71
N LYS A 69 -12.97 -14.47 8.97
CA LYS A 69 -14.05 -15.47 9.03
C LYS A 69 -13.55 -16.88 8.69
N HIS A 70 -12.62 -17.00 7.74
CA HIS A 70 -12.04 -18.27 7.30
C HIS A 70 -10.69 -18.60 7.96
N LYS A 71 -10.31 -17.87 9.02
CA LYS A 71 -9.03 -18.09 9.71
C LYS A 71 -8.97 -19.52 10.26
N GLY A 72 -7.91 -20.24 9.88
CA GLY A 72 -7.65 -21.61 10.35
C GLY A 72 -7.88 -22.66 9.26
N GLU A 73 -8.60 -22.31 8.20
CA GLU A 73 -8.67 -23.14 7.00
C GLU A 73 -7.29 -23.19 6.32
N LYS A 74 -6.92 -24.37 5.81
CA LYS A 74 -5.61 -24.65 5.22
C LYS A 74 -5.77 -25.28 3.85
N GLY A 75 -4.69 -25.25 3.08
CA GLY A 75 -4.62 -25.85 1.76
C GLY A 75 -4.97 -24.89 0.63
N PHE A 76 -5.25 -25.48 -0.54
CA PHE A 76 -5.49 -24.77 -1.78
C PHE A 76 -6.82 -25.20 -2.37
N LYS A 77 -7.50 -24.27 -3.03
CA LYS A 77 -8.73 -24.52 -3.79
C LYS A 77 -8.65 -23.77 -5.11
N GLU A 78 -8.88 -24.48 -6.21
CA GLU A 78 -8.73 -23.94 -7.57
C GLU A 78 -7.35 -23.28 -7.80
N GLY A 79 -6.28 -23.87 -7.24
CA GLY A 79 -4.92 -23.35 -7.34
C GLY A 79 -4.63 -22.09 -6.50
N LEU A 80 -5.61 -21.57 -5.76
CA LEU A 80 -5.43 -20.44 -4.85
C LEU A 80 -5.31 -20.92 -3.40
N PRO A 81 -4.50 -20.25 -2.55
CA PRO A 81 -4.58 -20.45 -1.11
C PRO A 81 -6.03 -20.29 -0.64
N ILE A 82 -6.48 -21.15 0.26
CA ILE A 82 -7.91 -21.25 0.61
C ILE A 82 -8.55 -19.90 0.99
N ILE A 83 -7.83 -19.07 1.75
CA ILE A 83 -8.31 -17.73 2.14
C ILE A 83 -8.44 -16.80 0.91
N ALA A 84 -7.49 -16.86 -0.02
CA ALA A 84 -7.55 -16.08 -1.25
C ALA A 84 -8.73 -16.52 -2.13
N TRP A 85 -9.07 -17.82 -2.13
CA TRP A 85 -10.26 -18.33 -2.80
C TRP A 85 -11.55 -17.75 -2.21
N TYR A 86 -11.71 -17.74 -0.87
CA TYR A 86 -12.89 -17.14 -0.24
C TYR A 86 -12.98 -15.64 -0.48
N ILE A 87 -11.87 -14.92 -0.36
CA ILE A 87 -11.81 -13.50 -0.68
C ILE A 87 -12.29 -13.25 -2.11
N LYS A 88 -11.75 -14.01 -3.09
CA LYS A 88 -12.16 -13.89 -4.50
C LYS A 88 -13.66 -14.13 -4.68
N LYS A 89 -14.22 -15.10 -3.95
CA LYS A 89 -15.64 -15.47 -4.04
C LYS A 89 -16.56 -14.45 -3.35
N GLU A 90 -16.28 -14.10 -2.10
CA GLU A 90 -17.15 -13.29 -1.24
C GLU A 90 -17.01 -11.78 -1.48
N VAL A 91 -15.84 -11.31 -1.91
CA VAL A 91 -15.62 -9.88 -2.20
C VAL A 91 -16.04 -9.53 -3.64
N LYS A 92 -16.36 -10.52 -4.48
CA LYS A 92 -16.76 -10.28 -5.87
C LYS A 92 -18.00 -9.39 -5.94
N GLY A 93 -17.90 -8.27 -6.64
CA GLY A 93 -19.00 -7.32 -6.80
C GLY A 93 -19.24 -6.41 -5.60
N TYR A 94 -18.45 -6.52 -4.52
CA TYR A 94 -18.55 -5.62 -3.39
C TYR A 94 -18.21 -4.19 -3.82
N LYS A 95 -19.09 -3.25 -3.48
CA LYS A 95 -18.88 -1.81 -3.63
C LYS A 95 -18.95 -1.17 -2.25
N ALA A 96 -17.91 -0.41 -1.89
CA ALA A 96 -17.88 0.29 -0.61
C ALA A 96 -19.02 1.32 -0.53
N PRO A 97 -19.74 1.42 0.61
CA PRO A 97 -20.81 2.40 0.80
C PRO A 97 -20.36 3.84 0.54
N SER A 98 -19.17 4.18 1.02
CA SER A 98 -18.55 5.50 0.83
C SER A 98 -17.63 5.56 -0.39
N ALA A 99 -17.92 4.77 -1.43
CA ALA A 99 -17.19 4.83 -2.69
C ALA A 99 -17.44 6.17 -3.38
N LEU A 100 -16.35 6.88 -3.71
CA LEU A 100 -16.41 8.10 -4.51
C LEU A 100 -16.90 7.79 -5.94
N ARG A 101 -17.52 8.77 -6.59
CA ARG A 101 -17.77 8.69 -8.03
C ARG A 101 -16.43 8.70 -8.78
N PRO A 102 -16.34 8.05 -9.95
CA PRO A 102 -15.08 7.92 -10.69
C PRO A 102 -14.34 9.24 -10.94
N GLU A 103 -15.07 10.34 -11.13
CA GLU A 103 -14.60 11.71 -11.36
C GLU A 103 -14.03 12.39 -10.10
N ASP A 104 -14.56 12.05 -8.92
CA ASP A 104 -14.19 12.67 -7.65
C ASP A 104 -12.92 12.05 -7.04
N TYR A 105 -12.35 11.02 -7.68
CA TYR A 105 -11.11 10.41 -7.20
C TYR A 105 -9.96 11.42 -7.29
N PRO A 106 -9.13 11.57 -6.24
CA PRO A 106 -8.02 12.53 -6.22
C PRO A 106 -7.11 12.43 -7.43
N SER A 107 -6.79 11.20 -7.88
CA SER A 107 -5.95 10.97 -9.06
C SER A 107 -6.56 11.48 -10.38
N LYS A 108 -7.88 11.67 -10.45
CA LYS A 108 -8.58 12.22 -11.61
C LYS A 108 -8.87 13.71 -11.45
N ALA A 109 -9.28 14.13 -10.25
CA ALA A 109 -9.57 15.52 -9.94
C ALA A 109 -8.31 16.41 -9.99
N ARG A 110 -7.17 15.92 -9.49
CA ARG A 110 -5.88 16.60 -9.54
C ARG A 110 -4.75 15.61 -9.84
N ARG A 111 -4.02 15.84 -10.94
CA ARG A 111 -2.85 15.03 -11.29
C ARG A 111 -1.63 15.33 -10.42
N THR A 112 -1.52 16.57 -9.94
CA THR A 112 -0.40 17.09 -9.16
C THR A 112 -0.88 17.53 -7.78
N PHE A 113 0.04 17.54 -6.81
CA PHE A 113 -0.27 17.96 -5.44
C PHE A 113 -0.64 19.45 -5.36
N HIS A 114 0.08 20.29 -6.12
CA HIS A 114 -0.18 21.73 -6.23
C HIS A 114 -0.61 22.13 -7.65
N THR A 115 -1.44 23.17 -7.74
CA THR A 115 -1.68 23.92 -8.99
C THR A 115 -0.57 24.95 -9.22
N MET A 116 -0.44 25.47 -10.45
CA MET A 116 0.53 26.55 -10.72
C MET A 116 0.29 27.77 -9.85
N SER A 117 -0.97 28.18 -9.66
CA SER A 117 -1.32 29.29 -8.79
C SER A 117 -0.92 29.07 -7.32
N GLU A 118 -1.06 27.83 -6.82
CA GLU A 118 -0.61 27.47 -5.47
C GLU A 118 0.92 27.53 -5.36
N LEU A 119 1.65 27.04 -6.37
CA LEU A 119 3.11 27.11 -6.41
C LEU A 119 3.62 28.56 -6.45
N GLU A 120 2.98 29.42 -7.26
CA GLU A 120 3.29 30.85 -7.31
C GLU A 120 3.03 31.55 -5.97
N ALA A 121 1.96 31.16 -5.27
CA ALA A 121 1.65 31.70 -3.95
C ALA A 121 2.68 31.27 -2.89
N MET A 122 3.22 30.04 -2.97
CA MET A 122 4.24 29.56 -2.04
C MET A 122 5.58 30.29 -2.15
N ILE A 123 5.91 30.84 -3.32
CA ILE A 123 7.12 31.66 -3.50
C ILE A 123 6.92 33.09 -2.97
N LYS A 124 5.67 33.58 -2.98
CA LYS A 124 5.31 34.93 -2.53
C LYS A 124 5.11 35.04 -1.02
N ALA A 125 4.96 33.91 -0.32
CA ALA A 125 4.80 33.82 1.14
C ALA A 125 6.16 33.68 1.83
#